data_AF-A0A933FHS2-F1
#
_entry.id   AF-A0A933FHS2-F1
#
_cell.length_a   1.000
_cell.length_b   1.000
_cell.length_c   1.000
_cell.angle_alpha   90.00
_cell.angle_beta   90.00
_cell.angle_gamma   90.00
#
_symmetry.space_group_name_H-M   'P 1'
#
loop_
_entity.id
_entity.type
_entity.pdbx_description
1 polymer ?
#
loop_
_entity_poly.entity_id
_entity_poly.type
_entity_poly.pdbx_seq_one_letter_code
_entity_poly.pdbx_strand_id
1 'polypeptide(L)'
;MGISARDVDKELGGPPARVLSGVSLEIADEPTGSLDSVNSDLVIGLLRESNRTLGTTVVMVTHDPDYARQADRQLRLADGRLAALEPGGA
;
A
#
# COMPACT_ATOMS: atom_id res chain seq x y z
N MET A 1 15.43 20.45 -6.29
CA MET A 1 14.27 20.35 -5.38
C MET A 1 13.77 18.92 -5.53
N GLY A 2 14.43 17.91 -4.95
CA GLY A 2 14.29 17.41 -3.57
C GLY A 2 13.17 16.35 -3.59
N ILE A 3 13.43 15.04 -3.54
CA ILE A 3 14.06 14.27 -2.44
C ILE A 3 14.78 13.00 -2.95
N SER A 4 15.81 12.60 -2.19
CA SER A 4 16.72 11.47 -2.39
C SER A 4 16.16 10.21 -1.72
N ALA A 5 16.22 9.06 -2.39
CA ALA A 5 15.80 7.74 -1.90
C ALA A 5 16.71 7.18 -0.78
N ARG A 6 17.17 8.00 0.16
CA ARG A 6 18.19 7.60 1.15
C ARG A 6 17.69 7.35 2.57
N ASP A 7 16.43 7.63 2.91
CA ASP A 7 16.04 7.70 4.33
C ASP A 7 14.88 6.79 4.77
N VAL A 8 14.61 5.67 4.08
CA VAL A 8 13.57 4.71 4.53
C VAL A 8 14.10 3.28 4.76
N ASP A 9 15.38 3.02 4.46
CA ASP A 9 15.89 1.65 4.34
C ASP A 9 16.73 1.15 5.54
N LYS A 10 16.48 1.61 6.77
CA LYS A 10 17.39 1.25 7.89
C LYS A 10 16.86 0.51 9.11
N GLU A 11 15.56 0.29 9.34
CA GLU A 11 15.16 -0.40 10.60
C GLU A 11 14.10 -1.50 10.56
N LEU A 12 13.44 -1.80 9.44
CA LEU A 12 12.45 -2.88 9.42
C LEU A 12 12.65 -3.72 8.15
N GLY A 13 13.03 -4.99 8.31
CA GLY A 13 13.43 -5.92 7.26
C GLY A 13 12.30 -6.37 6.32
N GLY A 14 11.60 -5.43 5.70
CA GLY A 14 10.64 -5.65 4.61
C GLY A 14 11.31 -5.52 3.23
N PRO A 15 10.66 -6.02 2.15
CA PRO A 15 11.20 -5.94 0.81
C PRO A 15 11.32 -4.48 0.31
N PRO A 16 12.31 -4.15 -0.53
CA PRO A 16 12.59 -2.78 -0.96
C PRO A 16 11.47 -2.23 -1.86
N ALA A 17 10.92 -1.07 -1.50
CA ALA A 17 10.07 -0.29 -2.38
C ALA A 17 10.82 0.03 -3.67
N ARG A 18 10.33 -0.47 -4.81
CA ARG A 18 11.00 -0.34 -6.12
C ARG A 18 10.40 0.81 -6.91
N VAL A 19 11.19 1.88 -7.07
CA VAL A 19 10.85 3.03 -7.92
C VAL A 19 11.12 2.69 -9.40
N LEU A 20 10.09 2.77 -10.25
CA LEU A 20 10.22 2.68 -11.71
C LEU A 20 10.20 4.11 -12.27
N SER A 21 11.18 4.48 -13.10
CA SER A 21 11.43 5.86 -13.53
C SER A 21 10.18 6.55 -14.09
N GLY A 22 9.73 7.62 -13.43
CA GLY A 22 8.60 8.49 -13.84
C GLY A 22 7.28 8.24 -13.11
N VAL A 23 7.15 7.13 -12.38
CA VAL A 23 5.96 6.81 -11.56
C VAL A 23 6.43 6.38 -10.17
N SER A 24 6.00 7.09 -9.13
CA SER A 24 6.19 6.62 -7.75
C SER A 24 5.27 5.42 -7.52
N LEU A 25 5.83 4.28 -7.15
CA LEU A 25 5.09 3.05 -6.79
C LEU A 25 5.45 2.68 -5.36
N GLU A 26 4.45 2.62 -4.49
CA GLU A 26 4.57 2.13 -3.12
C GLU A 26 3.95 0.73 -3.06
N ILE A 27 4.71 -0.23 -2.52
CA ILE A 27 4.23 -1.59 -2.25
C ILE A 27 4.26 -1.76 -0.75
N ALA A 28 3.10 -2.04 -0.16
CA ALA A 28 2.91 -2.21 1.27
C ALA A 28 2.41 -3.63 1.54
N ASP A 29 3.27 -4.50 2.07
CA ASP A 29 2.90 -5.86 2.44
C ASP A 29 2.45 -5.90 3.89
N GLU A 30 1.15 -6.13 4.12
CA GLU A 30 0.48 -6.09 5.43
C GLU A 30 0.89 -4.90 6.33
N PRO A 31 0.66 -3.64 5.88
CA PRO A 31 1.18 -2.44 6.57
C PRO A 31 0.60 -2.19 7.97
N THR A 32 -0.44 -2.93 8.35
CA THR A 32 -1.17 -2.79 9.62
C THR A 32 -1.04 -4.00 10.55
N GLY A 33 -0.30 -5.06 10.17
CA GLY A 33 -0.32 -6.36 10.85
C GLY A 33 0.10 -6.36 12.34
N SER A 34 0.79 -5.32 12.81
CA SER A 34 1.24 -5.18 14.20
C SER A 34 0.68 -3.96 14.93
N LEU A 35 -0.31 -3.27 14.36
CA LEU A 35 -0.83 -2.01 14.88
C LEU A 35 -2.21 -2.21 15.54
N ASP A 36 -2.53 -1.37 16.51
CA ASP A 36 -3.92 -1.21 16.95
C ASP A 36 -4.77 -0.53 15.86
N SER A 37 -6.09 -0.54 16.02
CA SER A 37 -7.02 -0.03 15.01
C SER A 37 -6.82 1.45 14.69
N VAL A 38 -6.50 2.28 15.69
CA VAL A 38 -6.30 3.73 15.48
C VAL A 38 -5.05 3.97 14.65
N ASN A 39 -3.95 3.31 14.99
CA ASN A 39 -2.70 3.44 14.25
C ASN A 39 -2.79 2.81 12.85
N SER A 40 -3.55 1.73 12.71
CA SER A 40 -3.84 1.11 11.40
C SER A 40 -4.57 2.07 10.47
N ASP A 41 -5.64 2.71 10.96
CA ASP A 41 -6.40 3.69 10.19
C ASP A 41 -5.54 4.89 9.75
N LEU A 42 -4.62 5.34 10.61
CA LEU A 42 -3.68 6.40 10.27
C LEU A 42 -2.74 5.99 9.12
N VAL A 43 -2.14 4.80 9.19
CA VAL A 43 -1.23 4.30 8.15
C VAL A 43 -1.97 4.16 6.81
N ILE A 44 -3.18 3.59 6.80
CA ILE A 44 -4.00 3.48 5.60
C ILE A 44 -4.36 4.88 5.06
N GLY A 45 -4.68 5.82 5.94
CA GLY A 45 -4.94 7.21 5.59
C GLY A 45 -3.76 7.86 4.86
N LEU A 46 -2.54 7.68 5.39
CA LEU A 46 -1.31 8.23 4.81
C LEU A 46 -1.01 7.63 3.42
N LEU A 47 -1.16 6.31 3.25
CA LEU A 47 -0.97 5.66 1.95
C LEU A 47 -1.96 6.22 0.90
N ARG A 48 -3.23 6.41 1.30
CA ARG A 48 -4.24 7.01 0.40
C ARG A 48 -3.94 8.48 0.12
N GLU A 49 -3.42 9.22 1.09
CA GLU A 49 -3.02 10.61 0.89
C GLU A 49 -1.82 10.72 -0.06
N SER A 50 -0.80 9.86 0.08
CA SER A 50 0.33 9.77 -0.87
C SER A 50 -0.18 9.54 -2.30
N ASN A 51 -1.09 8.59 -2.48
CA ASN A 51 -1.71 8.34 -3.79
C ASN A 51 -2.41 9.58 -4.36
N ARG A 52 -3.29 10.23 -3.57
CA ARG A 52 -4.08 11.37 -4.04
C ARG A 52 -3.27 12.65 -4.27
N THR A 53 -2.28 12.91 -3.42
CA THR A 53 -1.55 14.20 -3.41
C THR A 53 -0.28 14.16 -4.25
N LEU A 54 0.43 13.03 -4.25
CA LEU A 54 1.69 12.87 -4.95
C LEU A 54 1.53 12.11 -6.28
N GLY A 55 0.34 11.57 -6.57
CA GLY A 55 0.08 10.76 -7.76
C GLY A 55 0.78 9.39 -7.72
N THR A 56 1.18 8.96 -6.53
CA THR A 56 1.86 7.67 -6.30
C THR A 56 0.89 6.52 -6.54
N THR A 57 1.28 5.49 -7.28
CA THR A 57 0.50 4.24 -7.32
C THR A 57 0.77 3.46 -6.04
N VAL A 58 -0.26 3.02 -5.34
CA VAL A 58 -0.12 2.22 -4.11
C VAL A 58 -0.68 0.84 -4.34
N VAL A 59 0.12 -0.19 -4.05
CA VAL A 59 -0.30 -1.59 -4.02
C VAL A 59 -0.14 -2.08 -2.59
N MET A 60 -1.25 -2.47 -1.98
CA MET A 60 -1.26 -2.99 -0.61
C MET A 60 -1.76 -4.43 -0.59
N VAL A 61 -1.07 -5.27 0.17
CA VAL A 61 -1.55 -6.60 0.54
C VAL A 61 -2.14 -6.52 1.93
N THR A 62 -3.36 -7.02 2.10
CA THR A 62 -4.02 -7.08 3.41
C THR A 62 -5.00 -8.23 3.44
N HIS A 63 -5.15 -8.85 4.61
CA HIS A 63 -6.22 -9.80 4.90
C HIS A 63 -7.46 -9.12 5.49
N ASP A 64 -7.38 -7.82 5.82
CA ASP A 64 -8.49 -7.04 6.36
C ASP A 64 -9.43 -6.60 5.22
N PRO A 65 -10.68 -7.09 5.19
CA PRO A 65 -11.63 -6.76 4.14
C PRO A 65 -12.08 -5.29 4.20
N ASP A 66 -11.99 -4.63 5.35
CA ASP A 66 -12.41 -3.24 5.54
C ASP A 66 -11.39 -2.30 4.89
N TYR A 67 -10.10 -2.57 5.05
CA TYR A 67 -9.04 -1.85 4.36
C TYR A 67 -8.99 -2.15 2.87
N ALA A 68 -9.22 -3.42 2.47
CA ALA A 68 -9.32 -3.78 1.05
C ALA A 68 -10.42 -3.00 0.33
N ARG A 69 -11.58 -2.78 0.98
CA ARG A 69 -12.69 -2.00 0.41
C ARG A 69 -12.37 -0.52 0.18
N GLN A 70 -11.37 0.03 0.86
CA GLN A 70 -10.96 1.43 0.69
C GLN A 70 -10.02 1.67 -0.49
N ALA A 71 -9.53 0.61 -1.15
CA ALA A 71 -8.76 0.73 -2.38
C ALA A 71 -9.68 1.07 -3.57
N ASP A 72 -9.11 1.54 -4.68
CA ASP A 72 -9.87 1.77 -5.93
C ASP A 72 -10.25 0.44 -6.60
N ARG A 73 -9.45 -0.61 -6.39
CA ARG A 73 -9.62 -1.95 -6.96
C ARG A 73 -9.15 -3.00 -5.98
N GLN A 74 -9.81 -4.16 -5.98
CA GLN A 74 -9.47 -5.30 -5.14
C GLN A 74 -9.09 -6.49 -6.01
N LEU A 75 -7.93 -7.07 -5.74
CA LEU A 75 -7.46 -8.30 -6.40
C LEU A 75 -7.45 -9.40 -5.35
N ARG A 76 -8.31 -10.41 -5.50
CA ARG A 76 -8.33 -11.56 -4.60
C ARG A 76 -7.46 -12.66 -5.17
N LEU A 77 -6.46 -13.08 -4.41
CA LEU A 77 -5.62 -14.23 -4.72
C LEU A 77 -6.14 -15.48 -3.98
N ALA A 78 -6.20 -16.61 -4.66
CA ALA A 78 -6.46 -17.93 -4.08
C ALA A 78 -5.57 -18.96 -4.75
N ASP A 79 -4.90 -19.81 -3.97
CA ASP A 79 -4.01 -20.88 -4.45
C ASP A 79 -2.97 -20.38 -5.49
N GLY A 80 -2.39 -19.21 -5.23
CA GLY A 80 -1.38 -18.59 -6.11
C GLY A 80 -1.94 -18.05 -7.44
N ARG A 81 -3.27 -17.99 -7.60
CA ARG A 81 -3.94 -17.48 -8.80
C ARG A 81 -4.84 -16.29 -8.48
N LEU A 82 -5.02 -15.41 -9.46
CA LEU A 82 -6.04 -14.37 -9.38
C LEU A 82 -7.43 -15.02 -9.47
N ALA A 83 -8.17 -14.96 -8.37
CA ALA A 83 -9.49 -15.55 -8.23
C ALA A 83 -10.60 -14.55 -8.58
N ALA A 84 -10.42 -13.27 -8.24
CA ALA A 84 -11.38 -12.21 -8.55
C ALA A 84 -10.71 -10.85 -8.70
N LEU A 85 -11.35 -9.99 -9.49
CA LEU A 85 -11.05 -8.57 -9.60
C LEU A 85 -12.35 -7.81 -9.36
N GLU A 86 -12.42 -7.10 -8.25
CA GLU A 86 -13.60 -6.35 -7.85
C GLU A 86 -13.32 -4.84 -7.89
N PRO A 87 -14.31 -4.01 -8.25
CA PRO A 87 -14.21 -2.58 -8.02
C PRO A 87 -14.12 -2.30 -6.51
N GLY A 88 -13.27 -1.35 -6.14
CA GLY A 88 -13.20 -0.86 -4.78
C GLY A 88 -14.22 0.23 -4.48
N GLY A 89 -14.25 0.71 -3.23
CA GLY A 89 -15.20 1.71 -2.74
C GLY A 89 -14.61 3.10 -2.54
N ALA A 90 -13.45 3.39 -3.14
CA ALA A 90 -12.74 4.66 -3.03
C ALA A 90 -13.38 5.82 -3.81
#